data_AF-A0A9D9LIW9-F1
#
_entry.id   AF-A0A9D9LIW9-F1
#
_cell.length_a   1.000
_cell.length_b   1.000
_cell.length_c   1.000
_cell.angle_alpha   90.00
_cell.angle_beta   90.00
_cell.angle_gamma   90.00
#
_symmetry.space_group_name_H-M   'P 1'
#
loop_
_entity.id
_entity.type
_entity.pdbx_description
1 polymer ?
#
loop_
_entity_poly.entity_id
_entity_poly.type
_entity_poly.pdbx_seq_one_letter_code
_entity_poly.pdbx_strand_id
1 'polypeptide(L)' 'MLLHPLAVHFPLALWLTSALFDLLAWRREDPLYRRAAYWLVGLGVLGALASIALGWVDLLA' A
#
# COMPACT_ATOMS: atom_id res chain seq x y z
N MET A 1 -18.18 9.65 11.37
CA MET A 1 -16.78 9.40 11.78
C MET A 1 -15.96 9.40 10.51
N LEU A 2 -14.86 10.14 10.40
CA LEU A 2 -14.03 10.12 9.19
C LEU A 2 -13.13 8.87 9.21
N LEU A 3 -13.63 7.75 8.68
CA LEU A 3 -12.93 6.47 8.65
C LEU A 3 -11.95 6.38 7.47
N HIS A 4 -12.25 7.05 6.36
CA HIS A 4 -11.40 7.07 5.17
C HIS A 4 -9.99 7.63 5.44
N PRO A 5 -9.83 8.79 6.13
CA PRO A 5 -8.51 9.31 6.46
C PRO A 5 -7.70 8.36 7.35
N LEU A 6 -8.33 7.52 8.17
CA LEU A 6 -7.59 6.55 8.99
C LEU A 6 -7.01 5.42 8.13
N ALA A 7 -7.70 5.00 7.07
CA ALA A 7 -7.29 3.88 6.24
C ALA A 7 -6.37 4.25 5.06
N VAL A 8 -6.41 5.49 4.56
CA VAL A 8 -5.66 5.88 3.35
C VAL A 8 -4.13 5.86 3.56
N HIS A 9 -3.66 5.94 4.81
CA HIS A 9 -2.23 5.90 5.13
C HIS A 9 -1.59 4.54 4.86
N PHE A 10 -2.34 3.44 4.97
CA PHE A 10 -1.83 2.10 4.75
C PHE A 10 -1.37 1.84 3.31
N PRO A 11 -2.22 2.02 2.27
CA PRO A 11 -1.78 1.83 0.89
C PRO A 11 -0.62 2.77 0.54
N LEU A 12 -0.65 4.02 1.03
CA LEU A 12 0.41 4.99 0.79
C LEU A 12 1.77 4.52 1.36
N ALA A 13 1.79 4.11 2.63
CA ALA A 13 3.00 3.61 3.29
C ALA A 13 3.52 2.31 2.65
N LEU A 14 2.61 1.40 2.28
CA LEU A 14 2.97 0.13 1.63
C LEU A 14 3.60 0.35 0.26
N TRP A 15 3.05 1.26 -0.56
CA TRP A 15 3.62 1.56 -1.88
C TRP A 15 4.93 2.36 -1.79
N LEU A 16 5.05 3.30 -0.86
CA LEU A 16 6.33 3.97 -0.61
C LEU A 16 7.40 2.97 -0.17
N THR A 17 7.04 2.02 0.72
CA THR A 17 7.95 0.96 1.14
C THR A 17 8.29 0.03 -0.02
N SER A 18 7.31 -0.34 -0.85
CA SER A 18 7.55 -1.15 -2.06
C SER A 18 8.57 -0.49 -2.98
N ALA A 19 8.43 0.80 -3.26
CA ALA A 19 9.37 1.57 -4.08
C ALA A 19 10.79 1.56 -3.49
N LEU A 20 10.93 1.65 -2.17
CA LEU A 20 12.23 1.50 -1.50
C LEU A 20 12.82 0.10 -1.72
N PHE A 21 12.01 -0.95 -1.60
CA PHE A 21 12.45 -2.33 -1.82
C PHE A 21 12.86 -2.58 -3.28
N ASP A 22 12.14 -2.04 -4.26
CA ASP A 22 12.54 -2.11 -5.67
C ASP A 22 13.88 -1.40 -5.92
N LEU A 23 14.09 -0.23 -5.29
CA LEU A 23 15.36 0.49 -5.39
C LEU A 23 16.52 -0.32 -4.77
N LEU A 24 16.27 -1.00 -3.65
CA LEU A 24 17.24 -1.90 -3.03
C LEU A 24 17.52 -3.11 -3.92
N ALA A 25 16.49 -3.69 -4.54
CA ALA A 25 16.61 -4.82 -5.45
C ALA A 25 17.47 -4.47 -6.67
N TRP A 26 17.31 -3.25 -7.20
CA TRP A 26 18.13 -2.77 -8.31
C TRP A 26 19.61 -2.65 -7.93
N ARG A 27 19.92 -2.23 -6.70
CA ARG A 27 21.32 -2.08 -6.24
C ARG A 27 21.97 -3.40 -5.80
N ARG A 28 21.21 -4.33 -5.22
CA ARG A 28 21.72 -5.57 -4.59
C ARG A 28 21.53 -6.80 -5.48
N GLU A 29 20.77 -6.70 -6.57
CA GLU A 29 20.32 -7.78 -7.46
C GLU A 29 19.63 -8.97 -6.77
N ASP A 30 19.29 -8.84 -5.48
CA ASP A 30 18.72 -9.91 -4.66
C ASP A 30 17.22 -10.11 -4.98
N PRO A 31 16.79 -11.34 -5.30
CA PRO A 31 15.40 -11.67 -5.60
C PRO A 31 14.44 -11.46 -4.42
N LEU A 32 14.93 -11.47 -3.17
CA LEU A 32 14.12 -11.24 -1.99
C LEU A 32 13.50 -9.85 -1.99
N TYR A 33 14.27 -8.82 -2.35
CA TYR A 33 13.77 -7.45 -2.38
C TYR A 33 12.68 -7.25 -3.44
N ARG A 34 12.87 -7.84 -4.63
CA ARG A 34 11.84 -7.84 -5.69
C ARG A 34 10.55 -8.53 -5.25
N ARG A 35 10.66 -9.68 -4.57
CA ARG A 35 9.48 -10.40 -4.07
C ARG A 35 8.78 -9.62 -2.95
N ALA A 36 9.53 -8.98 -2.06
CA ALA A 36 8.97 -8.11 -1.02
C ALA A 36 8.24 -6.91 -1.63
N ALA A 37 8.86 -6.21 -2.59
CA ALA A 37 8.23 -5.10 -3.31
C ALA A 37 6.91 -5.51 -3.96
N TYR A 38 6.88 -6.66 -4.65
CA TYR A 38 5.66 -7.21 -5.26
C TYR A 38 4.53 -7.44 -4.24
N TRP A 39 4.83 -8.08 -3.11
CA TRP A 39 3.82 -8.33 -2.07
C TRP A 39 3.34 -7.03 -1.41
N LEU A 40 4.24 -6.06 -1.20
CA LEU A 40 3.89 -4.75 -0.66
C LEU A 40 2.93 -3.99 -1.60
N VAL A 41 3.12 -4.07 -2.92
CA VAL A 41 2.16 -3.52 -3.89
C VAL A 41 0.80 -4.19 -3.74
N GLY A 42 0.77 -5.53 -3.72
CA GLY A 42 -0.46 -6.30 -3.59
C GLY A 42 -1.25 -5.98 -2.31
N LEU A 43 -0.56 -5.91 -1.17
CA LEU A 43 -1.17 -5.49 0.09
C LEU A 43 -1.64 -4.03 0.04
N GLY A 44 -0.89 -3.15 -0.62
CA GLY A 44 -1.31 -1.77 -0.84
C GLY A 44 -2.58 -1.67 -1.68
N VAL A 45 -2.74 -2.51 -2.71
CA VAL A 45 -4.00 -2.57 -3.48
C VAL A 45 -5.17 -3.00 -2.60
N LEU A 46 -4.99 -4.02 -1.75
CA LEU A 46 -6.03 -4.44 -0.79
C LEU A 46 -6.38 -3.31 0.19
N GLY A 47 -5.37 -2.61 0.71
CA GLY A 47 -5.57 -1.44 1.58
C GLY A 47 -6.30 -0.29 0.88
N ALA A 48 -6.01 -0.06 -0.41
CA ALA A 48 -6.70 0.96 -1.21
C ALA A 48 -8.18 0.61 -1.43
N LEU A 49 -8.50 -0.66 -1.72
CA LEU A 49 -9.89 -1.12 -1.84
C LEU A 49 -10.67 -0.91 -0.53
N ALA A 50 -10.05 -1.24 0.61
CA ALA A 50 -10.64 -0.98 1.92
C ALA A 50 -10.85 0.53 2.17
N SER A 51 -9.85 1.36 1.85
CA SER A 51 -9.94 2.82 1.99
C SER A 51 -11.04 3.42 1.10
N ILE A 52 -11.22 2.92 -0.11
CA ILE A 52 -12.33 3.31 -1.01
C ILE A 52 -13.67 2.96 -0.37
N ALA A 53 -13.84 1.73 0.14
CA ALA A 53 -15.08 1.31 0.79
C ALA A 53 -15.42 2.20 2.00
N LEU A 54 -14.42 2.56 2.82
CA LEU A 54 -14.62 3.49 3.94
C LEU A 54 -14.93 4.92 3.48
N GLY A 55 -14.41 5.35 2.34
CA GLY A 55 -14.79 6.64 1.73
C GLY A 55 -16.26 6.69 1.33
N TRP A 56 -16.82 5.57 0.83
CA TRP A 56 -18.25 5.46 0.58
C TRP A 56 -19.06 5.49 1.87
N VAL A 57 -18.59 4.85 2.94
CA VAL A 57 -19.24 4.92 4.26
C VAL A 57 -19.27 6.35 4.77
N ASP A 58 -18.13 7.06 4.70
CA ASP A 58 -18.04 8.46 5.12
C ASP A 58 -18.96 9.40 4.31
N LEU A 59 -19.29 9.04 3.06
CA LEU A 59 -20.20 9.81 2.20
C LEU A 59 -21.68 9.53 2.50
N LEU A 60 -22.02 8.29 2.85
CA LEU A 60 -23.40 7.80 2.95
C LEU A 60 -23.97 7.84 4.38
N ALA A 61 -23.13 7.96 5.40
CA ALA A 61 -23.50 7.91 6.82
C ALA A 61 -23.30 9.26 7.52
#